data_AF-A0A9X4EJC1-F1
#
_entry.id   AF-A0A9X4EJC1-F1
#
_cell.length_a   1.000
_cell.length_b   1.000
_cell.length_c   1.000
_cell.angle_alpha   90.00
_cell.angle_beta   90.00
_cell.angle_gamma   90.00
#
_symmetry.space_group_name_H-M   'P 1'
#
loop_
_entity.id
_entity.type
_entity.pdbx_description
1 polymer ?
#
loop_
_entity_poly.entity_id
_entity_poly.type
_entity_poly.pdbx_seq_one_letter_code
_entity_poly.pdbx_strand_id
1 'polypeptide(L)'
;MKNLSPALAGHLAGGTTTLATCWKIVRSDGVALGFTDCDVDISFDGVTHEAAAGMSAGAMESSAGLAVDNLDVAGALQSEKLNERDLAAGLFDNADVEIWRVNWRDVSQRVLMRKGTIGEVSRGSGAFQAEVRGLAHVLNQSTGRLHQYGCDATFGDARCSIDATGPGYLGGGAVITADSNRILTVSGINAYPSGFFTRGLLKFNTGDNAGIHCEVKSHGVSGGVVGIELWQEPVAAIAVGDGFSIRAGCDKQFSTCRTIFNNQINFRGFPHMPGNDFVQAFPASGGVNDGGSQNG
;
A
#
# COMPACT_ATOMS: atom_id res chain seq x y z
N MET A 1 27.83 8.05 15.11
CA MET A 1 28.26 6.95 16.00
C MET A 1 27.05 6.42 16.76
N LYS A 2 26.88 5.09 16.84
CA LYS A 2 25.82 4.46 17.64
C LYS A 2 26.24 4.48 19.11
N ASN A 3 25.30 4.73 20.03
CA ASN A 3 25.56 4.67 21.46
C ASN A 3 25.38 3.21 21.92
N LEU A 4 26.43 2.59 22.45
CA LEU A 4 26.41 1.20 22.91
C LEU A 4 26.23 1.17 24.42
N SER A 5 25.48 0.18 24.93
CA SER A 5 25.43 -0.05 26.37
C SER A 5 26.83 -0.42 26.88
N PRO A 6 27.20 -0.05 28.13
CA PRO A 6 28.50 -0.41 28.69
C PRO A 6 28.78 -1.92 28.64
N ALA A 7 27.74 -2.74 28.86
CA ALA A 7 27.83 -4.19 28.76
C ALA A 7 28.17 -4.68 27.35
N LEU A 8 27.48 -4.15 26.32
CA LEU A 8 27.76 -4.52 24.92
C LEU A 8 29.12 -4.01 24.45
N ALA A 9 29.51 -2.80 24.85
CA ALA A 9 30.82 -2.24 24.55
C ALA A 9 31.96 -3.07 25.17
N GLY A 10 31.80 -3.50 26.43
CA GLY A 10 32.73 -4.39 27.11
C GLY A 10 32.84 -5.75 26.43
N HIS A 11 31.72 -6.34 26.01
CA HIS A 11 31.70 -7.60 25.27
C HIS A 11 32.45 -7.51 23.93
N LEU A 12 32.20 -6.43 23.17
CA LEU A 12 32.90 -6.18 21.91
C LEU A 12 34.41 -6.03 22.08
N ALA A 13 34.85 -5.40 23.18
CA ALA A 13 36.28 -5.23 23.48
C ALA A 13 36.99 -6.54 23.88
N GLY A 14 36.24 -7.57 24.30
CA GLY A 14 36.78 -8.85 24.78
C GLY A 14 37.36 -9.78 23.71
N GLY A 15 37.24 -9.43 22.42
CA GLY A 15 37.86 -10.15 21.28
C GLY A 15 37.17 -11.46 20.87
N THR A 16 36.47 -12.14 21.78
CA THR A 16 35.64 -13.32 21.47
C THR A 16 34.17 -12.92 21.55
N THR A 17 33.51 -12.78 20.39
CA THR A 17 32.13 -12.27 20.36
C THR A 17 31.12 -13.37 20.06
N THR A 18 29.99 -13.29 20.74
CA THR A 18 28.80 -14.14 20.53
C THR A 18 27.68 -13.32 19.90
N LEU A 19 28.02 -12.57 18.85
CA LEU A 19 27.12 -11.62 18.23
C LEU A 19 26.46 -12.21 16.99
N ALA A 20 25.14 -12.14 16.97
CA ALA A 20 24.28 -12.46 15.84
C ALA A 20 23.61 -11.20 15.30
N THR A 21 23.23 -11.24 14.04
CA THR A 21 22.34 -10.28 13.40
C THR A 21 20.91 -10.79 13.56
N CYS A 22 19.99 -9.89 13.94
CA CYS A 22 18.58 -10.19 14.07
C CYS A 22 17.78 -9.19 13.25
N TRP A 23 16.90 -9.66 12.39
CA TRP A 23 16.00 -8.85 11.59
C TRP A 23 14.58 -8.98 12.11
N LYS A 24 13.92 -7.84 12.30
CA LYS A 24 12.49 -7.79 12.60
C LYS A 24 11.78 -7.08 11.45
N ILE A 25 10.82 -7.77 10.85
CA ILE A 25 9.96 -7.24 9.80
C ILE A 25 8.56 -7.09 10.37
N VAL A 26 7.95 -5.92 10.24
CA VAL A 26 6.57 -5.67 10.70
C VAL A 26 5.73 -5.28 9.49
N ARG A 27 4.77 -6.13 9.16
CA ARG A 27 3.81 -5.91 8.07
C ARG A 27 2.79 -4.84 8.46
N SER A 28 2.12 -4.28 7.47
CA SER A 28 1.09 -3.24 7.66
C SER A 28 -0.13 -3.72 8.46
N ASP A 29 -0.37 -5.03 8.50
CA ASP A 29 -1.40 -5.69 9.30
C ASP A 29 -0.98 -5.96 10.76
N GLY A 30 0.23 -5.56 11.15
CA GLY A 30 0.76 -5.71 12.50
C GLY A 30 1.44 -7.05 12.78
N VAL A 31 1.48 -7.98 11.83
CA VAL A 31 2.24 -9.23 11.98
C VAL A 31 3.74 -8.92 12.03
N ALA A 32 4.39 -9.35 13.12
CA ALA A 32 5.82 -9.21 13.30
C ALA A 32 6.53 -10.55 13.04
N LEU A 33 7.54 -10.51 12.18
CA LEU A 33 8.37 -11.64 11.77
C LEU A 33 9.80 -11.37 12.21
N GLY A 34 10.46 -12.37 12.79
CA GLY A 34 11.83 -12.26 13.27
C GLY A 34 12.71 -13.32 12.61
N PHE A 35 13.93 -12.93 12.25
CA PHE A 35 14.92 -13.82 11.62
C PHE A 35 16.32 -13.57 12.20
N THR A 36 17.19 -14.57 12.19
CA THR A 36 18.58 -14.41 12.63
C THR A 36 19.58 -15.18 11.76
N ASP A 37 20.84 -14.73 11.75
CA ASP A 37 21.99 -15.43 11.15
C ASP A 37 22.64 -16.43 12.13
N CYS A 38 22.10 -16.53 13.36
CA CYS A 38 22.52 -17.51 14.33
C CYS A 38 21.92 -18.89 13.99
N ASP A 39 22.59 -19.93 14.48
CA ASP A 39 22.13 -21.32 14.43
C ASP A 39 21.05 -21.65 15.48
N VAL A 40 20.72 -20.71 16.36
CA VAL A 40 19.71 -20.86 17.41
C VAL A 40 18.71 -19.71 17.37
N ASP A 41 17.46 -20.00 17.72
CA ASP A 41 16.41 -18.98 17.81
C ASP A 41 16.71 -17.97 18.92
N ILE A 42 16.52 -16.68 18.63
CA ILE A 42 16.80 -15.58 19.56
C ILE A 42 15.52 -14.80 19.82
N SER A 43 15.07 -14.75 21.07
CA SER A 43 13.82 -14.05 21.43
C SER A 43 14.07 -12.78 22.24
N PHE A 44 13.51 -11.65 21.79
CA PHE A 44 13.49 -10.39 22.53
C PHE A 44 12.35 -9.49 22.03
N ASP A 45 11.91 -8.54 22.86
CA ASP A 45 10.87 -7.55 22.54
C ASP A 45 9.58 -8.16 21.94
N GLY A 46 9.20 -9.33 22.46
CA GLY A 46 7.99 -10.07 22.05
C GLY A 46 8.08 -10.78 20.70
N VAL A 47 9.26 -10.82 20.07
CA VAL A 47 9.48 -11.46 18.77
C VAL A 47 10.55 -12.54 18.89
N THR A 48 10.25 -13.73 18.38
CA THR A 48 11.23 -14.80 18.19
C THR A 48 11.86 -14.65 16.81
N HIS A 49 13.18 -14.47 16.80
CA HIS A 49 14.00 -14.42 15.60
C HIS A 49 14.45 -15.82 15.26
N GLU A 50 13.92 -16.38 14.18
CA GLU A 50 14.14 -17.78 13.83
C GLU A 50 15.46 -17.99 13.08
N ALA A 51 16.17 -19.06 13.41
CA ALA A 51 17.41 -19.47 12.74
C ALA A 51 17.15 -20.10 11.36
N ALA A 52 15.96 -20.68 11.17
CA ALA A 52 15.63 -21.52 10.01
C ALA A 52 15.52 -20.77 8.66
N ALA A 53 15.53 -19.44 8.66
CA ALA A 53 15.19 -18.67 7.47
C ALA A 53 16.34 -18.38 6.50
N GLY A 54 17.60 -18.70 6.83
CA GLY A 54 18.72 -18.52 5.88
C GLY A 54 18.95 -17.07 5.43
N MET A 55 18.66 -16.09 6.30
CA MET A 55 18.98 -14.68 6.02
C MET A 55 20.49 -14.45 6.21
N SER A 56 21.18 -14.08 5.14
CA SER A 56 22.58 -13.69 5.17
C SER A 56 22.72 -12.19 4.89
N ALA A 57 23.29 -11.40 5.81
CA ALA A 57 23.53 -9.99 5.55
C ALA A 57 24.41 -9.79 4.30
N GLY A 58 23.91 -9.07 3.30
CA GLY A 58 24.74 -8.49 2.24
C GLY A 58 25.65 -7.38 2.78
N ALA A 59 26.56 -6.86 1.95
CA ALA A 59 27.42 -5.75 2.33
C ALA A 59 26.60 -4.51 2.71
N MET A 60 26.90 -3.91 3.87
CA MET A 60 26.21 -2.72 4.37
C MET A 60 27.00 -1.46 4.03
N GLU A 61 26.45 -0.61 3.18
CA GLU A 61 26.99 0.73 2.92
C GLU A 61 26.19 1.82 3.67
N SER A 62 26.91 2.82 4.18
CA SER A 62 26.34 4.02 4.81
C SER A 62 27.04 5.25 4.28
N SER A 63 26.26 6.21 3.77
CA SER A 63 26.78 7.51 3.34
C SER A 63 26.34 8.62 4.32
N ALA A 64 27.15 9.67 4.44
CA ALA A 64 26.74 10.87 5.18
C ALA A 64 26.02 11.82 4.21
N GLY A 65 24.69 11.85 4.25
CA GLY A 65 23.90 12.74 3.39
C GLY A 65 22.39 12.42 3.38
N LEU A 66 21.63 13.15 2.56
CA LEU A 66 20.22 12.87 2.26
C LEU A 66 20.05 11.95 1.03
N ALA A 67 21.15 11.50 0.44
CA ALA A 67 21.10 10.44 -0.55
C ALA A 67 20.44 9.22 0.09
N VAL A 68 19.59 8.52 -0.68
CA VAL A 68 18.99 7.28 -0.19
C VAL A 68 20.14 6.29 -0.01
N ASP A 69 20.46 6.00 1.25
CA ASP A 69 21.29 4.84 1.56
C ASP A 69 20.50 3.61 1.09
N ASN A 70 20.85 3.11 -0.09
CA ASN A 70 20.32 1.85 -0.57
C ASN A 70 21.06 0.72 0.15
N LEU A 71 20.31 -0.16 0.79
CA LEU A 71 20.85 -1.39 1.32
C LEU A 71 20.19 -2.54 0.58
N ASP A 72 21.00 -3.31 -0.14
CA ASP A 72 20.57 -4.60 -0.66
C ASP A 72 20.67 -5.62 0.49
N VAL A 73 19.51 -6.01 1.03
CA VAL A 73 19.44 -7.16 1.92
C VAL A 73 19.10 -8.37 1.06
N ALA A 74 20.12 -9.17 0.75
CA ALA A 74 19.90 -10.51 0.22
C ALA A 74 19.42 -11.42 1.36
N GLY A 75 18.35 -12.17 1.15
CA GLY A 75 17.92 -13.20 2.10
C GLY A 75 17.30 -14.35 1.33
N ALA A 76 17.74 -15.59 1.57
CA ALA A 76 17.05 -16.72 0.97
C ALA A 76 15.68 -16.90 1.64
N LEU A 77 14.61 -17.17 0.88
CA LEU A 77 13.32 -17.56 1.44
C LEU A 77 13.36 -19.05 1.75
N GLN A 78 13.72 -19.42 2.98
CA GLN A 78 13.49 -20.78 3.46
C GLN A 78 12.58 -20.82 4.70
N SER A 79 11.81 -19.74 4.94
CA SER A 79 10.82 -19.71 6.02
C SER A 79 9.39 -19.89 5.48
N GLU A 80 8.61 -20.76 6.11
CA GLU A 80 7.16 -20.88 5.86
C GLU A 80 6.40 -19.57 6.13
N LYS A 81 6.98 -18.67 6.93
CA LYS A 81 6.38 -17.36 7.28
C LYS A 81 6.58 -16.31 6.20
N LEU A 82 7.49 -16.53 5.26
CA LEU A 82 7.70 -15.70 4.08
C LEU A 82 7.29 -16.50 2.84
N ASN A 83 5.97 -16.67 2.68
CA ASN A 83 5.42 -17.45 1.58
C ASN A 83 5.12 -16.56 0.35
N GLU A 84 5.09 -17.19 -0.82
CA GLU A 84 4.87 -16.52 -2.10
C GLU A 84 3.49 -15.85 -2.19
N ARG A 85 2.48 -16.45 -1.55
CA ARG A 85 1.10 -15.95 -1.56
C ARG A 85 1.00 -14.58 -0.87
N ASP A 86 1.61 -14.44 0.31
CA ASP A 86 1.60 -13.20 1.08
C ASP A 86 2.40 -12.10 0.39
N LEU A 87 3.51 -12.46 -0.25
CA LEU A 87 4.30 -11.53 -1.05
C LEU A 87 3.53 -11.05 -2.29
N ALA A 88 2.89 -11.96 -3.02
CA ALA A 88 2.07 -11.63 -4.17
C ALA A 88 0.82 -10.80 -3.78
N ALA A 89 0.35 -10.95 -2.54
CA ALA A 89 -0.76 -10.16 -1.99
C ALA A 89 -0.33 -8.75 -1.52
N GLY A 90 0.94 -8.38 -1.67
CA GLY A 90 1.46 -7.06 -1.31
C GLY A 90 1.56 -6.83 0.21
N LEU A 91 1.48 -7.88 1.03
CA LEU A 91 1.43 -7.73 2.49
C LEU A 91 2.75 -7.25 3.10
N PHE A 92 3.84 -7.36 2.34
CA PHE A 92 5.18 -6.86 2.70
C PHE A 92 5.48 -5.47 2.11
N ASP A 93 4.56 -4.89 1.34
CA ASP A 93 4.77 -3.58 0.72
C ASP A 93 4.97 -2.53 1.80
N ASN A 94 6.12 -1.85 1.75
CA ASN A 94 6.53 -0.84 2.72
C ASN A 94 6.52 -1.35 4.18
N ALA A 95 6.69 -2.67 4.40
CA ALA A 95 6.82 -3.23 5.74
C ALA A 95 8.06 -2.67 6.45
N ASP A 96 7.93 -2.39 7.74
CA ASP A 96 9.01 -1.85 8.56
C ASP A 96 10.08 -2.93 8.79
N VAL A 97 11.35 -2.57 8.66
CA VAL A 97 12.49 -3.45 8.92
C VAL A 97 13.39 -2.83 9.98
N GLU A 98 13.72 -3.62 10.99
CA GLU A 98 14.72 -3.30 11.99
C GLU A 98 15.84 -4.34 11.96
N ILE A 99 17.08 -3.87 11.87
CA ILE A 99 18.28 -4.71 11.87
C ILE A 99 19.01 -4.47 13.19
N TRP A 100 19.17 -5.53 13.97
CA TRP A 100 19.78 -5.53 15.29
C TRP A 100 21.09 -6.30 15.27
N ARG A 101 22.08 -5.83 16.03
CA ARG A 101 23.23 -6.64 16.44
C ARG A 101 22.99 -7.05 17.88
N VAL A 102 22.98 -8.36 18.14
CA VAL A 102 22.52 -8.94 19.41
C VAL A 102 23.57 -9.93 19.91
N ASN A 103 23.90 -9.88 21.20
CA ASN A 103 24.60 -10.98 21.84
C ASN A 103 23.61 -12.14 22.06
N TRP A 104 23.76 -13.24 21.33
CA TRP A 104 22.82 -14.36 21.41
C TRP A 104 22.84 -15.08 22.77
N ARG A 105 23.90 -14.90 23.57
CA ARG A 105 23.98 -15.41 24.95
C ARG A 105 23.28 -14.51 25.97
N ASP A 106 23.13 -13.22 25.67
CA ASP A 106 22.49 -12.23 26.54
C ASP A 106 21.85 -11.14 25.67
N VAL A 107 20.58 -11.35 25.33
CA VAL A 107 19.83 -10.46 24.42
C VAL A 107 19.64 -9.05 24.96
N SER A 108 19.91 -8.79 26.25
CA SER A 108 19.93 -7.42 26.79
C SER A 108 21.08 -6.59 26.22
N GLN A 109 22.14 -7.26 25.74
CA GLN A 109 23.27 -6.65 25.05
C GLN A 109 22.98 -6.62 23.54
N ARG A 110 22.19 -5.64 23.13
CA ARG A 110 21.85 -5.41 21.72
C ARG A 110 21.87 -3.95 21.35
N VAL A 111 22.01 -3.68 20.05
CA VAL A 111 21.94 -2.34 19.48
C VAL A 111 21.18 -2.37 18.16
N LEU A 112 20.29 -1.41 17.96
CA LEU A 112 19.62 -1.19 16.68
C LEU A 112 20.62 -0.62 15.69
N MET A 113 20.97 -1.40 14.69
CA MET A 113 21.91 -1.02 13.64
C MET A 113 21.24 -0.12 12.60
N ARG A 114 20.07 -0.52 12.10
CA ARG A 114 19.33 0.26 11.09
C ARG A 114 17.84 0.03 11.20
N LYS A 115 17.07 1.03 10.76
CA LYS A 115 15.63 0.96 10.56
C LYS A 115 15.32 1.49 9.16
N GLY A 116 14.39 0.86 8.46
CA GLY A 116 13.99 1.22 7.10
C GLY A 116 12.69 0.52 6.74
N THR A 117 12.34 0.54 5.46
CA THR A 117 11.18 -0.20 4.94
C THR A 117 11.59 -1.10 3.79
N ILE A 118 10.81 -2.17 3.54
CA ILE A 118 10.96 -3.00 2.35
C ILE A 118 10.63 -2.17 1.11
N GLY A 119 11.58 -2.14 0.18
CA GLY A 119 11.50 -1.53 -1.14
C GLY A 119 11.16 -2.55 -2.22
N GLU A 120 11.90 -2.54 -3.32
CA GLU A 120 11.67 -3.47 -4.41
C GLU A 120 12.01 -4.91 -3.98
N VAL A 121 11.15 -5.85 -4.36
CA VAL A 121 11.37 -7.27 -4.15
C VAL A 121 11.53 -7.96 -5.50
N SER A 122 12.72 -8.49 -5.77
CA SER A 122 13.00 -9.27 -6.97
C SER A 122 12.94 -10.77 -6.68
N ARG A 123 12.59 -11.54 -7.71
CA ARG A 123 12.37 -13.00 -7.63
C ARG A 123 13.46 -13.74 -8.39
N GLY A 124 14.07 -14.74 -7.74
CA GLY A 124 14.93 -15.74 -8.36
C GLY A 124 14.38 -17.17 -8.17
N SER A 125 15.11 -18.16 -8.67
CA SER A 125 14.77 -19.59 -8.54
C SER A 125 14.91 -20.08 -7.08
N GLY A 126 13.89 -19.86 -6.26
CA GLY A 126 13.84 -20.30 -4.86
C GLY A 126 14.39 -19.30 -3.83
N ALA A 127 14.66 -18.05 -4.24
CA ALA A 127 15.06 -16.97 -3.34
C ALA A 127 14.45 -15.64 -3.80
N PHE A 128 14.16 -14.76 -2.85
CA PHE A 128 13.85 -13.36 -3.13
C PHE A 128 15.04 -12.48 -2.74
N GLN A 129 15.08 -11.28 -3.29
CA GLN A 129 15.95 -10.23 -2.79
C GLN A 129 15.07 -9.01 -2.53
N ALA A 130 15.14 -8.48 -1.31
CA ALA A 130 14.38 -7.31 -0.91
C ALA A 130 15.33 -6.15 -0.65
N GLU A 131 15.14 -5.06 -1.37
CA GLU A 131 15.80 -3.80 -1.07
C GLU A 131 15.28 -3.28 0.28
N VAL A 132 16.17 -2.83 1.17
CA VAL A 132 15.79 -2.10 2.39
C VAL A 132 16.11 -0.64 2.18
N ARG A 133 15.06 0.17 2.10
CA ARG A 133 15.17 1.62 1.90
C ARG A 133 15.36 2.31 3.24
N GLY A 134 16.41 3.12 3.34
CA GLY A 134 16.65 3.94 4.53
C GLY A 134 15.57 5.00 4.75
N LEU A 135 15.48 5.52 5.98
CA LEU A 135 14.48 6.53 6.39
C LEU A 135 14.47 7.79 5.50
N ALA A 136 15.61 8.15 4.90
CA ALA A 136 15.72 9.31 4.00
C ALA A 136 14.92 9.15 2.69
N HIS A 137 14.53 7.92 2.32
CA HIS A 137 13.70 7.67 1.13
C HIS A 137 12.38 8.48 1.17
N VAL A 138 11.77 8.61 2.35
CA VAL A 138 10.54 9.38 2.54
C VAL A 138 10.73 10.86 2.20
N LEU A 139 11.91 11.42 2.51
CA LEU A 139 12.22 12.83 2.25
C LEU A 139 12.45 13.15 0.77
N ASN A 140 12.76 12.13 -0.04
CA ASN A 140 13.01 12.28 -1.47
C ASN A 140 11.72 12.12 -2.31
N GLN A 141 10.56 11.91 -1.67
CA GLN A 141 9.29 11.82 -2.36
C GLN A 141 8.78 13.22 -2.72
N SER A 142 8.31 13.38 -3.96
CA SER A 142 7.64 14.62 -4.38
C SER A 142 6.30 14.73 -3.67
N THR A 143 6.24 15.58 -2.63
CA THR A 143 5.01 15.88 -1.89
C THR A 143 4.46 17.24 -2.31
N GLY A 144 3.14 17.34 -2.41
CA GLY A 144 2.48 18.61 -2.71
C GLY A 144 1.17 18.40 -3.44
N ARG A 145 0.53 19.51 -3.78
CA ARG A 145 -0.72 19.50 -4.55
C ARG A 145 -0.47 20.11 -5.91
N LEU A 146 -1.02 19.47 -6.93
CA LEU A 146 -1.07 20.01 -8.28
C LEU A 146 -2.35 20.82 -8.46
N HIS A 147 -2.25 21.95 -9.14
CA HIS A 147 -3.43 22.65 -9.63
C HIS A 147 -3.94 21.88 -10.85
N GLN A 148 -5.05 21.16 -10.66
CA GLN A 148 -5.65 20.30 -11.68
C GLN A 148 -7.17 20.37 -11.60
N TYR A 149 -7.86 20.05 -12.70
CA TYR A 149 -9.33 20.06 -12.75
C TYR A 149 -9.97 19.05 -11.79
N GLY A 150 -9.39 17.86 -11.70
CA GLY A 150 -9.91 16.77 -10.85
C GLY A 150 -9.64 16.99 -9.36
N CYS A 151 -10.50 16.43 -8.52
CA CYS A 151 -10.27 16.38 -7.07
C CYS A 151 -9.02 15.54 -6.74
N ASP A 152 -8.12 16.08 -5.92
CA ASP A 152 -6.95 15.36 -5.41
C ASP A 152 -7.18 14.71 -4.03
N ALA A 153 -8.40 14.81 -3.47
CA ALA A 153 -8.78 14.15 -2.22
C ALA A 153 -9.15 12.68 -2.44
N THR A 154 -8.82 11.82 -1.47
CA THR A 154 -9.29 10.44 -1.44
C THR A 154 -10.74 10.42 -0.96
N PHE A 155 -11.57 9.56 -1.56
CA PHE A 155 -12.99 9.50 -1.19
C PHE A 155 -13.15 9.07 0.27
N GLY A 156 -13.74 9.97 1.06
CA GLY A 156 -13.91 9.83 2.51
C GLY A 156 -12.70 10.14 3.37
N ASP A 157 -11.63 10.72 2.81
CA ASP A 157 -10.55 11.28 3.62
C ASP A 157 -11.00 12.57 4.36
N ALA A 158 -10.17 13.07 5.26
CA ALA A 158 -10.47 14.29 6.02
C ALA A 158 -10.71 15.52 5.13
N ARG A 159 -10.10 15.57 3.94
CA ARG A 159 -10.24 16.70 3.01
C ARG A 159 -11.55 16.62 2.22
N CYS A 160 -12.02 15.41 1.94
CA CYS A 160 -13.29 15.09 1.30
C CYS A 160 -14.45 15.22 2.30
N SER A 161 -14.27 14.79 3.55
CA SER A 161 -15.25 14.89 4.64
C SER A 161 -16.56 14.10 4.46
N ILE A 162 -16.70 13.30 3.39
CA ILE A 162 -17.80 12.33 3.27
C ILE A 162 -17.53 11.16 4.20
N ASP A 163 -18.52 10.75 4.98
CA ASP A 163 -18.47 9.44 5.63
C ASP A 163 -18.71 8.34 4.59
N ALA A 164 -17.62 7.87 3.98
CA ALA A 164 -17.66 6.83 2.96
C ALA A 164 -17.95 5.44 3.54
N THR A 165 -18.10 5.30 4.86
CA THR A 165 -18.57 4.09 5.54
C THR A 165 -20.08 4.11 5.80
N GLY A 166 -20.74 5.22 5.49
CA GLY A 166 -22.18 5.34 5.61
C GLY A 166 -22.92 4.35 4.68
N PRO A 167 -24.11 3.86 5.09
CA PRO A 167 -24.85 2.82 4.37
C PRO A 167 -25.26 3.23 2.94
N GLY A 168 -25.36 4.53 2.66
CA GLY A 168 -25.65 5.03 1.31
C GLY A 168 -24.51 4.83 0.30
N TYR A 169 -23.30 4.53 0.77
CA TYR A 169 -22.10 4.35 -0.07
C TYR A 169 -21.55 2.92 -0.03
N LEU A 170 -22.20 2.03 0.70
CA LEU A 170 -21.80 0.63 0.82
C LEU A 170 -22.85 -0.27 0.17
N GLY A 171 -22.39 -1.24 -0.59
CA GLY A 171 -23.16 -2.36 -1.09
C GLY A 171 -22.53 -3.68 -0.63
N GLY A 172 -23.24 -4.77 -0.84
CA GLY A 172 -22.73 -6.11 -0.58
C GLY A 172 -23.49 -7.14 -1.39
N GLY A 173 -22.82 -8.25 -1.68
CA GLY A 173 -23.36 -9.27 -2.57
C GLY A 173 -22.52 -10.52 -2.58
N ALA A 174 -22.83 -11.40 -3.53
CA ALA A 174 -22.06 -12.60 -3.80
C ALA A 174 -21.77 -12.72 -5.30
N VAL A 175 -20.66 -13.39 -5.62
CA VAL A 175 -20.28 -13.73 -7.00
C VAL A 175 -21.24 -14.79 -7.54
N ILE A 176 -21.87 -14.51 -8.69
CA ILE A 176 -22.73 -15.44 -9.42
C ILE A 176 -21.90 -16.21 -10.45
N THR A 177 -21.08 -15.50 -11.22
CA THR A 177 -20.11 -16.09 -12.15
C THR A 177 -18.82 -15.28 -12.14
N ALA A 178 -17.71 -15.96 -12.43
CA ALA A 178 -16.41 -15.34 -12.69
C ALA A 178 -15.94 -15.80 -14.08
N ASP A 179 -16.06 -14.93 -15.08
CA ASP A 179 -15.62 -15.23 -16.46
C ASP A 179 -14.09 -15.20 -16.56
N SER A 180 -13.45 -14.44 -15.68
CA SER A 180 -12.02 -14.44 -15.41
C SER A 180 -11.79 -14.03 -13.95
N ASN A 181 -10.54 -14.03 -13.49
CA ASN A 181 -10.21 -13.58 -12.13
C ASN A 181 -10.36 -12.05 -11.91
N ARG A 182 -11.01 -11.34 -12.85
CA ARG A 182 -11.34 -9.91 -12.73
C ARG A 182 -12.69 -9.51 -13.30
N ILE A 183 -13.35 -10.34 -14.09
CA ILE A 183 -14.68 -10.06 -14.68
C ILE A 183 -15.71 -10.93 -13.99
N LEU A 184 -16.62 -10.30 -13.27
CA LEU A 184 -17.57 -10.94 -12.37
C LEU A 184 -18.99 -10.55 -12.71
N THR A 185 -19.91 -11.52 -12.68
CA THR A 185 -21.34 -11.25 -12.52
C THR A 185 -21.70 -11.42 -11.05
N VAL A 186 -22.41 -10.45 -10.47
CA VAL A 186 -22.68 -10.40 -9.02
C VAL A 186 -24.15 -10.17 -8.71
N SER A 187 -24.54 -10.50 -7.48
CA SER A 187 -25.86 -10.20 -6.90
C SER A 187 -25.78 -9.08 -5.86
N GLY A 188 -26.94 -8.66 -5.33
CA GLY A 188 -27.03 -7.83 -4.10
C GLY A 188 -26.89 -6.32 -4.30
N ILE A 189 -26.43 -5.85 -5.45
CA ILE A 189 -26.20 -4.42 -5.72
C ILE A 189 -26.95 -3.88 -6.95
N ASN A 190 -27.98 -4.59 -7.42
CA ASN A 190 -28.80 -4.18 -8.58
C ASN A 190 -29.63 -2.90 -8.34
N ALA A 191 -29.78 -2.47 -7.09
CA ALA A 191 -30.50 -1.24 -6.73
C ALA A 191 -29.67 0.04 -6.99
N TYR A 192 -28.36 -0.09 -7.18
CA TYR A 192 -27.48 1.05 -7.43
C TYR A 192 -27.41 1.37 -8.92
N PRO A 193 -27.33 2.66 -9.30
CA PRO A 193 -27.20 3.02 -10.70
C PRO A 193 -25.87 2.51 -11.28
N SER A 194 -25.89 2.21 -12.58
CA SER A 194 -24.68 1.84 -13.32
C SER A 194 -23.59 2.88 -13.10
N GLY A 195 -22.36 2.44 -12.87
CA GLY A 195 -21.22 3.32 -12.59
C GLY A 195 -21.05 3.76 -11.13
N PHE A 196 -22.03 3.55 -10.24
CA PHE A 196 -21.94 4.02 -8.85
C PHE A 196 -20.70 3.48 -8.08
N PHE A 197 -20.33 2.23 -8.33
CA PHE A 197 -19.15 1.60 -7.72
C PHE A 197 -17.90 1.66 -8.61
N THR A 198 -17.96 2.29 -9.79
CA THR A 198 -16.79 2.45 -10.66
C THR A 198 -15.73 3.33 -9.98
N ARG A 199 -14.47 2.86 -9.93
CA ARG A 199 -13.37 3.44 -9.12
C ARG A 199 -13.62 3.34 -7.60
N GLY A 200 -14.51 2.44 -7.20
CA GLY A 200 -14.74 2.06 -5.82
C GLY A 200 -13.76 1.00 -5.35
N LEU A 201 -14.01 0.49 -4.14
CA LEU A 201 -13.20 -0.55 -3.52
C LEU A 201 -14.09 -1.73 -3.16
N LEU A 202 -13.79 -2.90 -3.68
CA LEU A 202 -14.42 -4.16 -3.33
C LEU A 202 -13.53 -4.87 -2.31
N LYS A 203 -14.13 -5.44 -1.27
CA LYS A 203 -13.48 -6.30 -0.28
C LYS A 203 -14.17 -7.66 -0.30
N PHE A 204 -13.40 -8.73 -0.51
CA PHE A 204 -13.93 -10.08 -0.35
C PHE A 204 -14.09 -10.40 1.14
N ASN A 205 -15.23 -10.94 1.52
CA ASN A 205 -15.58 -11.30 2.90
C ASN A 205 -15.39 -12.79 3.17
N THR A 206 -15.45 -13.63 2.12
CA THR A 206 -15.30 -15.08 2.19
C THR A 206 -14.41 -15.59 1.05
N GLY A 207 -14.19 -16.90 1.00
CA GLY A 207 -13.38 -17.55 -0.03
C GLY A 207 -11.89 -17.39 0.22
N ASP A 208 -11.09 -17.81 -0.76
CA ASP A 208 -9.62 -17.77 -0.68
C ASP A 208 -9.06 -16.33 -0.70
N ASN A 209 -9.88 -15.38 -1.13
CA ASN A 209 -9.56 -13.96 -1.14
C ASN A 209 -10.11 -13.20 0.08
N ALA A 210 -10.63 -13.88 1.11
CA ALA A 210 -11.20 -13.22 2.29
C ALA A 210 -10.23 -12.18 2.89
N GLY A 211 -10.70 -10.93 3.03
CA GLY A 211 -9.93 -9.79 3.52
C GLY A 211 -9.20 -8.97 2.43
N ILE A 212 -9.05 -9.52 1.22
CA ILE A 212 -8.39 -8.83 0.10
C ILE A 212 -9.28 -7.73 -0.45
N HIS A 213 -8.66 -6.59 -0.76
CA HIS A 213 -9.31 -5.44 -1.37
C HIS A 213 -8.88 -5.31 -2.83
N CYS A 214 -9.83 -5.01 -3.72
CA CYS A 214 -9.59 -4.80 -5.14
C CYS A 214 -10.27 -3.52 -5.62
N GLU A 215 -9.56 -2.74 -6.42
CA GLU A 215 -10.15 -1.56 -7.05
C GLU A 215 -11.09 -1.96 -8.19
N VAL A 216 -12.25 -1.33 -8.22
CA VAL A 216 -13.28 -1.59 -9.23
C VAL A 216 -12.99 -0.73 -10.45
N LYS A 217 -12.69 -1.36 -11.59
CA LYS A 217 -12.48 -0.68 -12.86
C LYS A 217 -13.80 -0.23 -13.48
N SER A 218 -14.82 -1.08 -13.45
CA SER A 218 -16.15 -0.73 -13.94
C SER A 218 -17.24 -1.48 -13.18
N HIS A 219 -18.39 -0.81 -13.02
CA HIS A 219 -19.63 -1.36 -12.50
C HIS A 219 -20.75 -1.07 -13.50
N GLY A 220 -21.40 -2.12 -14.02
CA GLY A 220 -22.46 -2.03 -15.02
C GLY A 220 -23.72 -2.78 -14.58
N VAL A 221 -24.88 -2.22 -14.91
CA VAL A 221 -26.19 -2.89 -14.72
C VAL A 221 -26.91 -2.89 -16.06
N SER A 222 -27.19 -4.08 -16.61
CA SER A 222 -27.88 -4.25 -17.90
C SER A 222 -28.81 -5.46 -17.86
N GLY A 223 -30.09 -5.28 -18.20
CA GLY A 223 -31.06 -6.38 -18.21
C GLY A 223 -31.24 -7.08 -16.85
N GLY A 224 -30.98 -6.40 -15.74
CA GLY A 224 -31.00 -6.97 -14.38
C GLY A 224 -29.72 -7.74 -14.00
N VAL A 225 -28.78 -7.91 -14.92
CA VAL A 225 -27.46 -8.49 -14.68
C VAL A 225 -26.50 -7.40 -14.23
N VAL A 226 -25.78 -7.65 -13.14
CA VAL A 226 -24.77 -6.73 -12.60
C VAL A 226 -23.38 -7.27 -12.91
N GLY A 227 -22.60 -6.50 -13.66
CA GLY A 227 -21.20 -6.80 -13.97
C GLY A 227 -20.25 -5.92 -13.17
N ILE A 228 -19.15 -6.52 -12.70
CA ILE A 228 -18.00 -5.84 -12.11
C ILE A 228 -16.74 -6.27 -12.87
N GLU A 229 -15.92 -5.30 -13.26
CA GLU A 229 -14.54 -5.55 -13.69
C GLU A 229 -13.58 -4.96 -12.65
N LEU A 230 -12.60 -5.75 -12.20
CA LEU A 230 -11.52 -5.32 -11.31
C LEU A 230 -10.33 -4.80 -12.12
N TRP A 231 -9.57 -3.85 -11.55
CA TRP A 231 -8.35 -3.33 -12.18
C TRP A 231 -7.22 -4.36 -12.24
N GLN A 232 -7.12 -5.17 -11.18
CA GLN A 232 -6.09 -6.19 -11.02
C GLN A 232 -6.77 -7.50 -10.62
N GLU A 233 -6.18 -8.61 -11.04
CA GLU A 233 -6.58 -9.94 -10.61
C GLU A 233 -6.03 -10.18 -9.19
N PRO A 234 -6.86 -10.64 -8.23
CA PRO A 234 -6.36 -11.04 -6.94
C PRO A 234 -5.50 -12.32 -7.08
N VAL A 235 -4.66 -12.58 -6.08
CA VAL A 235 -3.69 -13.69 -6.11
C VAL A 235 -4.38 -15.05 -6.20
N ALA A 236 -5.47 -15.25 -5.46
CA ALA A 236 -6.25 -16.48 -5.51
C ALA A 236 -7.42 -16.36 -6.50
N ALA A 237 -7.88 -17.50 -7.00
CA ALA A 237 -9.05 -17.57 -7.87
C ALA A 237 -10.32 -17.12 -7.11
N ILE A 238 -11.17 -16.34 -7.77
CA ILE A 238 -12.49 -15.95 -7.28
C ILE A 238 -13.48 -17.08 -7.60
N ALA A 239 -14.19 -17.55 -6.58
CA ALA A 239 -15.17 -18.63 -6.71
C ALA A 239 -16.62 -18.12 -6.72
N VAL A 240 -17.51 -18.88 -7.35
CA VAL A 240 -18.96 -18.65 -7.27
C VAL A 240 -19.41 -18.80 -5.82
N GLY A 241 -20.20 -17.84 -5.35
CA GLY A 241 -20.68 -17.77 -3.97
C GLY A 241 -19.80 -16.94 -3.03
N ASP A 242 -18.61 -16.51 -3.47
CA ASP A 242 -17.77 -15.62 -2.65
C ASP A 242 -18.52 -14.32 -2.34
N GLY A 243 -18.69 -14.05 -1.04
CA GLY A 243 -19.31 -12.84 -0.54
C GLY A 243 -18.35 -11.66 -0.58
N PHE A 244 -18.87 -10.47 -0.86
CA PHE A 244 -18.10 -9.24 -0.88
C PHE A 244 -18.87 -8.05 -0.31
N SER A 245 -18.12 -7.04 0.12
CA SER A 245 -18.60 -5.69 0.38
C SER A 245 -17.97 -4.73 -0.61
N ILE A 246 -18.69 -3.70 -1.03
CA ILE A 246 -18.21 -2.75 -2.04
C ILE A 246 -18.55 -1.33 -1.62
N ARG A 247 -17.61 -0.40 -1.83
CA ARG A 247 -17.77 1.02 -1.51
C ARG A 247 -17.86 1.84 -2.79
N ALA A 248 -18.70 2.87 -2.77
CA ALA A 248 -18.90 3.83 -3.87
C ALA A 248 -17.56 4.38 -4.38
N GLY A 249 -17.49 4.59 -5.68
CA GLY A 249 -16.32 5.16 -6.34
C GLY A 249 -16.44 6.66 -6.57
N CYS A 250 -15.30 7.32 -6.69
CA CYS A 250 -15.24 8.75 -6.97
C CYS A 250 -14.40 8.99 -8.23
N ASP A 251 -15.06 9.50 -9.28
CA ASP A 251 -14.42 9.83 -10.55
C ASP A 251 -13.56 11.11 -10.52
N LYS A 252 -13.54 11.79 -9.36
CA LYS A 252 -12.85 13.05 -9.09
C LYS A 252 -13.40 14.26 -9.87
N GLN A 253 -14.56 14.15 -10.50
CA GLN A 253 -15.18 15.25 -11.23
C GLN A 253 -16.04 16.13 -10.32
N PHE A 254 -16.07 17.43 -10.62
CA PHE A 254 -16.85 18.39 -9.85
C PHE A 254 -18.36 18.17 -10.00
N SER A 255 -18.81 17.83 -11.21
CA SER A 255 -20.20 17.48 -11.52
C SER A 255 -20.68 16.35 -10.61
N THR A 256 -19.98 15.21 -10.61
CA THR A 256 -20.29 14.04 -9.79
C THR A 256 -20.23 14.35 -8.28
N CYS A 257 -19.20 15.09 -7.84
CA CYS A 257 -19.09 15.54 -6.45
C CYS A 257 -20.31 16.35 -5.99
N ARG A 258 -20.83 17.21 -6.87
CA ARG A 258 -22.01 18.05 -6.60
C ARG A 258 -23.31 17.27 -6.70
N THR A 259 -23.50 16.46 -7.74
CA THR A 259 -24.81 15.85 -8.04
C THR A 259 -25.04 14.55 -7.29
N ILE A 260 -24.03 13.69 -7.21
CA ILE A 260 -24.14 12.37 -6.57
C ILE A 260 -23.90 12.47 -5.07
N PHE A 261 -22.89 13.26 -4.67
CA PHE A 261 -22.44 13.31 -3.28
C PHE A 261 -22.83 14.59 -2.53
N ASN A 262 -23.32 15.62 -3.22
CA ASN A 262 -23.64 16.93 -2.66
C ASN A 262 -22.50 17.52 -1.79
N ASN A 263 -21.26 17.35 -2.24
CA ASN A 263 -20.06 17.65 -1.46
C ASN A 263 -19.11 18.64 -2.17
N GLN A 264 -19.65 19.50 -3.03
CA GLN A 264 -18.90 20.50 -3.78
C GLN A 264 -18.08 21.44 -2.90
N ILE A 265 -18.52 21.71 -1.66
CA ILE A 265 -17.82 22.61 -0.73
C ILE A 265 -16.46 22.04 -0.28
N ASN A 266 -16.33 20.72 -0.26
CA ASN A 266 -15.09 20.03 0.08
C ASN A 266 -14.34 19.52 -1.16
N PHE A 267 -14.74 19.97 -2.36
CA PHE A 267 -14.00 19.64 -3.58
C PHE A 267 -12.61 20.27 -3.53
N ARG A 268 -11.59 19.46 -3.83
CA ARG A 268 -10.19 19.88 -3.74
C ARG A 268 -9.52 20.07 -5.10
N GLY A 269 -10.24 19.91 -6.20
CA GLY A 269 -9.76 20.28 -7.53
C GLY A 269 -10.05 21.75 -7.87
N PHE A 270 -9.65 22.14 -9.08
CA PHE A 270 -9.81 23.48 -9.63
C PHE A 270 -10.63 23.41 -10.94
N PRO A 271 -11.96 23.27 -10.85
CA PRO A 271 -12.80 22.94 -12.01
C PRO A 271 -12.95 24.09 -13.02
N HIS A 272 -12.58 25.31 -12.63
CA HIS A 272 -12.68 26.53 -13.44
C HIS A 272 -11.31 27.11 -13.81
N MET A 273 -10.23 26.35 -13.58
CA MET A 273 -8.88 26.80 -13.93
C MET A 273 -8.79 26.99 -15.45
N PRO A 274 -8.46 28.19 -15.97
CA PRO A 274 -8.30 28.38 -17.40
C PRO A 274 -7.11 27.57 -17.93
N GLY A 275 -7.23 27.04 -19.14
CA GLY A 275 -6.13 26.35 -19.82
C GLY A 275 -5.07 27.31 -20.36
N ASN A 276 -3.94 26.75 -20.81
CA ASN A 276 -2.82 27.52 -21.37
C ASN A 276 -3.24 28.39 -22.56
N ASP A 277 -4.20 27.93 -23.37
CA ASP A 277 -4.71 28.69 -24.52
C ASP A 277 -5.35 30.01 -24.08
N PHE A 278 -6.06 30.02 -22.95
CA PHE A 278 -6.66 31.24 -22.40
C PHE A 278 -5.59 32.25 -21.95
N VAL A 279 -4.45 31.77 -21.44
CA VAL A 279 -3.32 32.62 -21.03
C VAL A 279 -2.66 33.30 -22.23
N GLN A 280 -2.64 32.63 -23.39
CA GLN A 280 -2.07 33.17 -24.63
C GLN A 280 -3.09 33.95 -25.48
N ALA A 281 -4.38 33.85 -25.15
CA ALA A 281 -5.44 34.50 -25.90
C ALA A 281 -5.36 36.03 -25.76
N PHE A 282 -5.60 36.72 -26.87
CA PHE A 282 -5.82 38.16 -26.89
C PHE A 282 -7.32 38.44 -27.10
N PRO A 283 -7.85 39.53 -26.52
CA PRO A 283 -9.25 39.88 -26.72
C PRO A 283 -9.52 40.24 -28.18
N ALA A 284 -10.27 39.38 -28.88
CA ALA A 284 -10.71 39.64 -30.25
C ALA A 284 -12.02 40.44 -30.25
N SER A 285 -12.11 41.47 -31.10
CA SER A 285 -13.29 42.33 -31.22
C SER A 285 -14.54 41.61 -31.71
N GLY A 286 -14.39 40.46 -32.38
CA GLY A 286 -15.48 39.57 -32.80
C GLY A 286 -15.78 38.42 -31.82
N GLY A 287 -15.11 38.35 -30.67
CA GLY A 287 -15.34 37.32 -29.65
C GLY A 287 -16.52 37.64 -28.72
N VAL A 288 -17.03 36.61 -28.04
CA VAL A 288 -18.04 36.77 -26.97
C VAL A 288 -17.34 37.31 -25.71
N ASN A 289 -17.53 38.60 -25.45
CA ASN A 289 -16.91 39.34 -24.34
C ASN A 289 -17.99 39.88 -23.38
N ASP A 290 -18.93 39.02 -22.97
CA ASP A 290 -20.11 39.37 -22.17
C ASP A 290 -19.93 39.12 -20.65
N GLY A 291 -18.81 38.53 -20.24
CA GLY A 291 -18.53 38.17 -18.84
C GLY A 291 -19.20 36.88 -18.37
N GLY A 292 -19.72 36.06 -19.29
CA GLY A 292 -20.35 34.77 -18.99
C GLY A 292 -19.37 33.67 -18.55
N SER A 293 -19.94 32.53 -18.12
CA SER A 293 -19.19 31.31 -17.79
C SER A 293 -18.47 30.76 -19.01
N GLN A 294 -17.21 30.34 -18.86
CA GLN A 294 -16.46 29.63 -19.91
C GLN A 294 -16.90 28.16 -20.06
N ASN A 295 -17.58 27.61 -19.06
CA ASN A 295 -17.84 26.17 -18.97
C ASN A 295 -19.28 25.77 -19.36
N GLY A 296 -20.11 26.71 -19.81
CA GLY A 296 -21.54 26.48 -20.06
C GLY A 296 -22.34 26.40 -18.77
#